data_AF-A0AAU5XC85-F1
#
_entry.id   AF-A0AAU5XC85-F1
#
_cell.length_a   1.000
_cell.length_b   1.000
_cell.length_c   1.000
_cell.angle_alpha   90.00
_cell.angle_beta   90.00
_cell.angle_gamma   90.00
#
_symmetry.space_group_name_H-M   'P 1'
#
loop_
_entity.id
_entity.type
_entity.pdbx_description
1 polymer ?
#
loop_
_entity_poly.entity_id
_entity_poly.type
_entity_poly.pdbx_seq_one_letter_code
_entity_poly.pdbx_strand_id
1 'polypeptide(L)'
;MTDAQYPPAAVDLRERALAAQREGQWAEAEALFRQAFEAGHPVAAYELGLGLLDHGDRDGANAWYRRAAEQGVPAAAFEIGYEEQRRGDLGEAERLYRQAADGGHRSGILNLGVLLENRGDLPEAMDLYRRAWDLGEDKAAFNIGKIHDDDGKGDLALAAEWYERAAERGNAGAAYNLGHVRRDQGDEAAMVKAWQRAADLKHPKAAYSLGLIFRQQGDKESAVVWLRRAVEDFAHTGAAGKLADIYERDGDRDRARFWRDVPYGLGAYSPEFEAFASEGSVAAIHRQDVLGEALGDGDVSFDVDERTLTTGGRTYHGVTLLGSFSHLDRSWLWAWANDHYQDDHPAVEPLRAVREYGRDHGIAEFTVGRLDLSGFPNPHQAGTTMAIAAGALLGGNGVHSCGINDGQGSAYFHLDDPELPVAAYDPLKAAGLVMRAVEVFPSDPRRVVRGLVAHYGSRIAEGPDVIQGRFPDGHTLTVGFTSDGLVGGITSKHDPS
;
A
#
# COMPACT_ATOMS: atom_id res chain seq x y z
N MET A 1 -7.20 -32.05 20.23
CA MET A 1 -7.23 -33.00 21.37
C MET A 1 -8.06 -32.38 22.47
N THR A 2 -8.93 -33.14 23.13
CA THR A 2 -9.75 -32.62 24.23
C THR A 2 -9.03 -32.85 25.56
N ASP A 3 -9.02 -31.86 26.46
CA ASP A 3 -8.30 -31.92 27.76
C ASP A 3 -8.83 -33.02 28.72
N ALA A 4 -9.94 -33.65 28.37
CA ALA A 4 -10.52 -34.81 29.07
C ALA A 4 -9.56 -36.01 29.21
N GLN A 5 -8.47 -36.06 28.44
CA GLN A 5 -7.46 -37.13 28.52
C GLN A 5 -6.34 -36.86 29.55
N TYR A 6 -6.24 -35.65 30.11
CA TYR A 6 -5.16 -35.27 31.03
C TYR A 6 -5.61 -35.24 32.50
N PRO A 7 -4.68 -35.38 33.47
CA PRO A 7 -5.02 -35.28 34.89
C PRO A 7 -5.66 -33.92 35.21
N PRO A 8 -6.79 -33.86 35.96
CA PRO A 8 -7.48 -32.60 36.24
C PRO A 8 -6.60 -31.53 36.90
N ALA A 9 -5.68 -31.94 37.79
CA ALA A 9 -4.74 -31.02 38.42
C ALA A 9 -3.75 -30.41 37.43
N ALA A 10 -3.34 -31.17 36.41
CA ALA A 10 -2.45 -30.69 35.36
C ALA A 10 -3.15 -29.72 34.41
N VAL A 11 -4.45 -29.95 34.15
CA VAL A 11 -5.32 -29.03 33.39
C VAL A 11 -5.52 -27.72 34.17
N ASP A 12 -5.80 -27.77 35.46
CA ASP A 12 -5.93 -26.56 36.31
C ASP A 12 -4.65 -25.71 36.30
N LEU A 13 -3.49 -26.34 36.45
CA LEU A 13 -2.20 -25.65 36.39
C LEU A 13 -1.98 -24.95 35.04
N ARG A 14 -2.34 -25.60 33.93
CA ARG A 14 -2.24 -25.01 32.59
C ARG A 14 -3.18 -23.82 32.41
N GLU A 15 -4.44 -23.93 32.83
CA GLU A 15 -5.41 -22.83 32.72
C GLU A 15 -4.97 -21.61 33.52
N ARG A 16 -4.42 -21.82 34.72
CA ARG A 16 -3.83 -20.74 35.53
C ARG A 16 -2.60 -20.14 34.86
N ALA A 17 -1.77 -20.95 34.20
CA ALA A 17 -0.62 -20.45 33.44
C ALA A 17 -1.07 -19.53 32.28
N LEU A 18 -2.08 -19.96 31.51
CA LEU A 18 -2.66 -19.16 30.44
C LEU A 18 -3.30 -17.85 30.95
N ALA A 19 -3.92 -17.87 32.13
CA ALA A 19 -4.45 -16.67 32.77
C ALA A 19 -3.33 -15.69 33.17
N ALA A 20 -2.30 -16.17 33.87
CA ALA A 20 -1.14 -15.37 34.25
C ALA A 20 -0.44 -14.77 33.01
N GLN A 21 -0.35 -15.52 31.91
CA GLN A 21 0.21 -15.02 30.65
C GLN A 21 -0.64 -13.87 30.06
N ARG A 22 -1.97 -13.98 30.05
CA ARG A 22 -2.87 -12.90 29.61
C ARG A 22 -2.77 -11.65 30.49
N GLU A 23 -2.43 -11.82 31.76
CA GLU A 23 -2.22 -10.74 32.73
C GLU A 23 -0.80 -10.14 32.69
N GLY A 24 0.08 -10.64 31.80
CA GLY A 24 1.47 -10.18 31.69
C GLY A 24 2.39 -10.67 32.82
N GLN A 25 1.94 -11.64 33.61
CA GLN A 25 2.69 -12.21 34.74
C GLN A 25 3.57 -13.38 34.27
N TRP A 26 4.55 -13.08 33.41
CA TRP A 26 5.34 -14.11 32.72
C TRP A 26 6.03 -15.11 33.67
N ALA A 27 6.67 -14.64 34.74
CA ALA A 27 7.38 -15.52 35.67
C ALA A 27 6.45 -16.54 36.36
N GLU A 28 5.21 -16.13 36.64
CA GLU A 28 4.19 -17.01 37.19
C GLU A 28 3.68 -18.00 36.13
N ALA A 29 3.36 -17.53 34.93
CA ALA A 29 2.95 -18.37 33.81
C ALA A 29 3.99 -19.46 33.51
N GLU A 30 5.26 -19.09 33.41
CA GLU A 30 6.37 -20.01 33.18
C GLU A 30 6.46 -21.10 34.26
N ALA A 31 6.37 -20.72 35.54
CA ALA A 31 6.41 -21.68 36.64
C ALA A 31 5.21 -22.64 36.61
N LEU A 32 4.01 -22.13 36.30
CA LEU A 32 2.79 -22.93 36.22
C LEU A 32 2.79 -23.88 35.03
N PHE A 33 3.28 -23.47 33.86
CA PHE A 33 3.43 -24.37 32.72
C PHE A 33 4.39 -25.53 33.01
N ARG A 34 5.51 -25.27 33.71
CA ARG A 34 6.44 -26.33 34.14
C ARG A 34 5.74 -27.34 35.06
N GLN A 35 5.02 -26.84 36.07
CA GLN A 35 4.27 -27.69 36.99
C GLN A 35 3.17 -28.49 36.26
N ALA A 36 2.47 -27.88 35.31
CA ALA A 36 1.47 -28.56 34.50
C ALA A 36 2.09 -29.69 33.66
N PHE A 37 3.24 -29.45 33.04
CA PHE A 37 3.98 -30.48 32.31
C PHE A 37 4.40 -31.64 33.23
N GLU A 38 5.01 -31.34 34.37
CA GLU A 38 5.42 -32.33 35.38
C GLU A 38 4.23 -33.13 35.93
N ALA A 39 3.06 -32.51 36.02
CA ALA A 39 1.80 -33.13 36.42
C ALA A 39 1.15 -33.98 35.31
N GLY A 40 1.74 -34.06 34.12
CA GLY A 40 1.29 -34.90 33.01
C GLY A 40 0.49 -34.19 31.92
N HIS A 41 0.64 -32.86 31.77
CA HIS A 41 0.05 -32.10 30.67
C HIS A 41 1.10 -31.73 29.61
N PRO A 42 1.35 -32.59 28.61
CA PRO A 42 2.46 -32.38 27.66
C PRO A 42 2.31 -31.13 26.79
N VAL A 43 1.09 -30.67 26.53
CA VAL A 43 0.83 -29.41 25.80
C VAL A 43 1.36 -28.19 26.57
N ALA A 44 1.45 -28.25 27.91
CA ALA A 44 1.97 -27.12 28.70
C ALA A 44 3.46 -26.85 28.40
N ALA A 45 4.24 -27.89 28.05
CA ALA A 45 5.61 -27.70 27.58
C ALA A 45 5.67 -27.01 26.21
N TYR A 46 4.69 -27.26 25.33
CA TYR A 46 4.60 -26.54 24.06
C TYR A 46 4.25 -25.06 24.27
N GLU A 47 3.24 -24.77 25.12
CA GLU A 47 2.84 -23.40 25.45
C GLU A 47 3.95 -22.61 26.16
N LEU A 48 4.71 -23.27 27.04
CA LEU A 48 5.92 -22.69 27.62
C LEU A 48 6.98 -22.38 26.56
N GLY A 49 7.17 -23.28 25.60
CA GLY A 49 8.09 -23.04 24.48
C GLY A 49 7.71 -21.82 23.65
N LEU A 50 6.41 -21.64 23.37
CA LEU A 50 5.90 -20.44 22.69
C LEU A 50 6.21 -19.18 23.49
N GLY A 51 5.91 -19.17 24.78
CA GLY A 51 6.15 -18.00 25.62
C GLY A 51 7.65 -17.66 25.79
N LEU A 52 8.53 -18.66 25.86
CA LEU A 52 9.98 -18.44 25.88
C LEU A 52 10.48 -17.82 24.57
N LEU A 53 9.93 -18.27 23.44
CA LEU A 53 10.25 -17.70 22.13
C LEU A 53 9.82 -16.23 22.03
N ASP A 54 8.64 -15.88 22.54
CA ASP A 54 8.15 -14.49 22.60
C ASP A 54 9.05 -13.58 23.44
N HIS A 55 9.73 -14.14 24.46
CA HIS A 55 10.71 -13.44 25.29
C HIS A 55 12.15 -13.55 24.77
N GLY A 56 12.35 -14.11 23.58
CA GLY A 56 13.65 -14.18 22.90
C GLY A 56 14.54 -15.37 23.29
N ASP A 57 14.08 -16.27 24.17
CA ASP A 57 14.80 -17.49 24.56
C ASP A 57 14.50 -18.66 23.61
N ARG A 58 15.09 -18.63 22.43
CA ARG A 58 14.91 -19.67 21.40
C ARG A 58 15.49 -21.03 21.83
N ASP A 59 16.60 -21.06 22.57
CA ASP A 59 17.21 -22.32 23.00
C ASP A 59 16.38 -22.99 24.09
N GLY A 60 15.85 -22.21 25.03
CA GLY A 60 14.86 -22.67 26.00
C GLY A 60 13.60 -23.18 25.32
N ALA A 61 13.05 -22.44 24.37
CA ALA A 61 11.88 -22.84 23.59
C ALA A 61 12.09 -24.20 22.92
N ASN A 62 13.20 -24.37 22.20
CA ASN A 62 13.56 -25.63 21.54
C ASN A 62 13.74 -26.79 22.53
N ALA A 63 14.29 -26.54 23.73
CA ALA A 63 14.40 -27.57 24.74
C ALA A 63 13.03 -28.04 25.25
N TRP A 64 12.05 -27.14 25.37
CA TRP A 64 10.69 -27.48 25.80
C TRP A 64 9.86 -28.12 24.69
N TYR A 65 10.00 -27.65 23.44
CA TYR A 65 9.40 -28.30 22.28
C TYR A 65 9.87 -29.75 22.12
N ARG A 66 11.17 -30.04 22.32
CA ARG A 66 11.66 -31.43 22.31
C ARG A 66 10.96 -32.30 23.35
N ARG A 67 10.81 -31.81 24.59
CA ARG A 67 10.10 -32.53 25.66
C ARG A 67 8.62 -32.75 25.32
N ALA A 68 7.95 -31.74 24.77
CA ALA A 68 6.57 -31.88 24.34
C ALA A 68 6.42 -32.87 23.16
N ALA A 69 7.35 -32.83 22.19
CA ALA A 69 7.41 -33.77 21.09
C ALA A 69 7.65 -35.21 21.59
N GLU A 70 8.56 -35.44 22.53
CA GLU A 70 8.78 -36.75 23.14
C GLU A 70 7.52 -37.33 23.80
N GLN A 71 6.61 -36.45 24.27
CA GLN A 71 5.30 -36.82 24.82
C GLN A 71 4.17 -36.87 23.78
N GLY A 72 4.49 -36.83 22.49
CA GLY A 72 3.53 -36.99 21.40
C GLY A 72 2.76 -35.71 21.02
N VAL A 73 3.19 -34.52 21.44
CA VAL A 73 2.53 -33.26 21.05
C VAL A 73 2.84 -32.94 19.57
N PRO A 74 1.84 -32.94 18.66
CA PRO A 74 2.10 -32.84 17.23
C PRO A 74 2.65 -31.47 16.79
N ALA A 75 2.18 -30.38 17.41
CA ALA A 75 2.66 -29.03 17.14
C ALA A 75 4.14 -28.87 17.53
N ALA A 76 4.55 -29.41 18.68
CA ALA A 76 5.93 -29.37 19.12
C ALA A 76 6.86 -30.22 18.24
N ALA A 77 6.38 -31.39 17.78
CA ALA A 77 7.12 -32.20 16.81
C ALA A 77 7.33 -31.43 15.49
N PHE A 78 6.34 -30.67 15.02
CA PHE A 78 6.50 -29.80 13.85
C PHE A 78 7.56 -28.71 14.06
N GLU A 79 7.55 -27.99 15.19
CA GLU A 79 8.54 -26.93 15.48
C GLU A 79 9.97 -27.47 15.46
N ILE A 80 10.23 -28.60 16.12
CA ILE A 80 11.57 -29.21 16.10
C ILE A 80 11.89 -29.75 14.71
N GLY A 81 10.93 -30.38 14.02
CA GLY A 81 11.15 -30.87 12.65
C GLY A 81 11.58 -29.76 11.70
N TYR A 82 10.98 -28.57 11.85
CA TYR A 82 11.36 -27.37 11.10
C TYR A 82 12.79 -26.90 11.41
N GLU A 83 13.17 -26.86 12.69
CA GLU A 83 14.51 -26.47 13.10
C GLU A 83 15.58 -27.47 12.67
N GLU A 84 15.32 -28.78 12.73
CA GLU A 84 16.26 -29.80 12.26
C GLU A 84 16.39 -29.76 10.72
N GLN A 85 15.30 -29.50 9.98
CA GLN A 85 15.37 -29.26 8.54
C GLN A 85 16.25 -28.04 8.21
N ARG A 86 16.13 -26.93 8.96
CA ARG A 86 16.98 -25.74 8.78
C ARG A 86 18.46 -26.02 9.05
N ARG A 87 18.75 -26.95 9.96
CA ARG A 87 20.11 -27.41 10.27
C ARG A 87 20.65 -28.42 9.24
N GLY A 88 19.79 -28.91 8.35
CA GLY A 88 20.13 -29.88 7.31
C GLY A 88 19.99 -31.34 7.74
N ASP A 89 19.49 -31.63 8.94
CA ASP A 89 19.20 -33.00 9.37
C ASP A 89 17.81 -33.42 8.85
N LEU A 90 17.76 -33.76 7.57
CA LEU A 90 16.51 -34.14 6.90
C LEU A 90 15.93 -35.46 7.41
N GLY A 91 16.77 -36.35 7.96
CA GLY A 91 16.31 -37.63 8.51
C GLY A 91 15.54 -37.43 9.81
N GLU A 92 16.08 -36.62 10.72
CA GLU A 92 15.40 -36.29 11.96
C GLU A 92 14.17 -35.40 11.71
N ALA A 93 14.26 -34.45 10.77
CA ALA A 93 13.13 -33.65 10.34
C ALA A 93 11.98 -34.50 9.81
N GLU A 94 12.25 -35.50 8.96
CA GLU A 94 11.22 -36.43 8.48
C GLU A 94 10.57 -37.20 9.63
N ARG A 95 11.37 -37.74 10.56
CA ARG A 95 10.85 -38.48 11.73
C ARG A 95 9.86 -37.64 12.53
N LEU A 96 10.22 -36.38 12.78
CA LEU A 96 9.42 -35.43 13.53
C LEU A 96 8.18 -34.96 12.75
N TYR A 97 8.30 -34.74 11.44
CA TYR A 97 7.15 -34.41 10.61
C TYR A 97 6.17 -35.57 10.46
N ARG A 98 6.64 -36.82 10.39
CA ARG A 98 5.77 -38.02 10.44
C ARG A 98 5.01 -38.05 11.76
N GLN A 99 5.68 -37.83 12.88
CA GLN A 99 5.04 -37.74 14.18
C GLN A 99 3.97 -36.62 14.24
N ALA A 100 4.28 -35.43 13.73
CA ALA A 100 3.33 -34.33 13.64
C ALA A 100 2.15 -34.68 12.73
N ALA A 101 2.41 -35.33 11.59
CA ALA A 101 1.42 -35.76 10.64
C ALA A 101 0.49 -36.81 11.22
N ASP A 102 1.00 -37.82 11.92
CA ASP A 102 0.18 -38.85 12.59
C ASP A 102 -0.74 -38.24 13.65
N GLY A 103 -0.28 -37.19 14.32
CA GLY A 103 -1.07 -36.38 15.24
C GLY A 103 -2.05 -35.39 14.59
N GLY A 104 -2.15 -35.36 13.26
CA GLY A 104 -3.07 -34.50 12.52
C GLY A 104 -2.62 -33.04 12.36
N HIS A 105 -1.34 -32.73 12.61
CA HIS A 105 -0.82 -31.38 12.47
C HIS A 105 -0.70 -30.98 10.99
N ARG A 106 -1.56 -30.06 10.53
CA ARG A 106 -1.69 -29.67 9.12
C ARG A 106 -0.38 -29.25 8.46
N SER A 107 0.37 -28.35 9.09
CA SER A 107 1.65 -27.88 8.55
C SER A 107 2.74 -28.95 8.62
N GLY A 108 2.63 -29.90 9.56
CA GLY A 108 3.51 -31.07 9.62
C GLY A 108 3.25 -32.04 8.46
N ILE A 109 1.98 -32.28 8.12
CA ILE A 109 1.58 -33.05 6.94
C ILE A 109 2.08 -32.38 5.66
N LEU A 110 1.89 -31.07 5.52
CA LEU A 110 2.37 -30.31 4.36
C LEU A 110 3.90 -30.39 4.21
N ASN A 111 4.65 -30.12 5.28
CA ASN A 111 6.11 -30.10 5.23
C ASN A 111 6.70 -31.50 5.02
N LEU A 112 6.06 -32.55 5.56
CA LEU A 112 6.43 -33.92 5.21
C LEU A 112 6.25 -34.16 3.71
N GLY A 113 5.12 -33.72 3.13
CA GLY A 113 4.88 -33.82 1.69
C GLY A 113 5.97 -33.12 0.87
N VAL A 114 6.37 -31.91 1.26
CA VAL A 114 7.45 -31.15 0.60
C VAL A 114 8.80 -31.87 0.70
N LEU A 115 9.12 -32.41 1.88
CA LEU A 115 10.37 -33.15 2.09
C LEU A 115 10.43 -34.39 1.19
N LEU A 116 9.34 -35.15 1.12
CA LEU A 116 9.22 -36.36 0.30
C LEU A 116 9.22 -36.04 -1.20
N GLU A 117 8.54 -34.99 -1.63
CA GLU A 117 8.57 -34.49 -3.01
C GLU A 117 10.01 -34.18 -3.44
N ASN A 118 10.75 -33.43 -2.62
CA ASN A 118 12.15 -33.06 -2.90
C ASN A 118 13.09 -34.28 -2.98
N ARG A 119 12.75 -35.39 -2.30
CA ARG A 119 13.47 -36.66 -2.37
C ARG A 119 13.06 -37.54 -3.56
N GLY A 120 11.95 -37.23 -4.22
CA GLY A 120 11.39 -37.99 -5.35
C GLY A 120 10.29 -38.98 -4.97
N ASP A 121 9.84 -39.00 -3.72
CA ASP A 121 8.78 -39.88 -3.22
C ASP A 121 7.38 -39.30 -3.51
N LEU A 122 7.11 -39.03 -4.79
CA LEU A 122 5.90 -38.31 -5.24
C LEU A 122 4.56 -38.96 -4.82
N PRO A 123 4.38 -40.29 -4.83
CA PRO A 123 3.10 -40.89 -4.43
C PRO A 123 2.71 -40.56 -2.99
N GLU A 124 3.66 -40.68 -2.06
CA GLU A 124 3.43 -40.39 -0.65
C GLU A 124 3.23 -38.87 -0.43
N ALA A 125 4.02 -38.04 -1.11
CA ALA A 125 3.85 -36.58 -1.07
C ALA A 125 2.44 -36.15 -1.52
N MET A 126 1.92 -36.74 -2.59
CA MET A 126 0.58 -36.45 -3.11
C MET A 126 -0.53 -36.83 -2.12
N ASP A 127 -0.40 -37.96 -1.43
CA ASP A 127 -1.37 -38.37 -0.41
C ASP A 127 -1.34 -37.44 0.81
N LEU A 128 -0.16 -37.01 1.23
CA LEU A 128 0.00 -36.01 2.28
C LEU A 128 -0.60 -34.66 1.88
N TYR A 129 -0.37 -34.19 0.65
CA TYR A 129 -0.97 -32.94 0.19
C TYR A 129 -2.50 -33.02 0.14
N ARG A 130 -3.09 -34.12 -0.34
CA ARG A 130 -4.56 -34.28 -0.28
C ARG A 130 -5.08 -34.22 1.14
N ARG A 131 -4.42 -34.93 2.06
CA ARG A 131 -4.79 -34.92 3.48
C ARG A 131 -4.62 -33.54 4.12
N ALA A 132 -3.57 -32.81 3.78
CA ALA A 132 -3.35 -31.43 4.25
C ALA A 132 -4.47 -30.51 3.73
N TRP A 133 -4.83 -30.62 2.46
CA TRP A 133 -5.93 -29.86 1.85
C TRP A 133 -7.29 -30.13 2.53
N ASP A 134 -7.61 -31.40 2.78
CA ASP A 134 -8.85 -31.81 3.45
C ASP A 134 -8.95 -31.27 4.89
N LEU A 135 -7.80 -31.02 5.52
CA LEU A 135 -7.73 -30.39 6.84
C LEU A 135 -7.73 -28.85 6.78
N GLY A 136 -7.74 -28.24 5.59
CA GLY A 136 -7.78 -26.78 5.41
C GLY A 136 -6.41 -26.11 5.22
N GLU A 137 -5.38 -26.85 4.81
CA GLU A 137 -4.08 -26.25 4.45
C GLU A 137 -4.06 -25.86 2.97
N ASP A 138 -4.27 -24.57 2.69
CA ASP A 138 -4.51 -24.06 1.33
C ASP A 138 -3.28 -24.15 0.42
N LYS A 139 -2.08 -24.16 1.01
CA LYS A 139 -0.81 -24.33 0.27
C LYS A 139 -0.71 -25.72 -0.37
N ALA A 140 -1.42 -26.72 0.15
CA ALA A 140 -1.37 -28.07 -0.38
C ALA A 140 -1.96 -28.18 -1.80
N ALA A 141 -3.08 -27.52 -2.07
CA ALA A 141 -3.67 -27.48 -3.41
C ALA A 141 -2.73 -26.82 -4.43
N PHE A 142 -1.98 -25.79 -4.04
CA PHE A 142 -0.96 -25.20 -4.89
C PHE A 142 0.16 -26.20 -5.24
N ASN A 143 0.65 -26.97 -4.26
CA ASN A 143 1.69 -27.97 -4.51
C ASN A 143 1.19 -29.12 -5.40
N ILE A 144 -0.07 -29.55 -5.21
CA ILE A 144 -0.70 -30.55 -6.09
C ILE A 144 -0.79 -30.01 -7.53
N GLY A 145 -1.24 -28.76 -7.69
CA GLY A 145 -1.30 -28.11 -9.00
C GLY A 145 0.06 -28.06 -9.68
N LYS A 146 1.12 -27.73 -8.94
CA LYS A 146 2.51 -27.69 -9.42
C LYS A 146 3.02 -29.06 -9.89
N ILE A 147 2.70 -30.13 -9.15
CA ILE A 147 3.07 -31.50 -9.56
C ILE A 147 2.36 -31.91 -10.84
N HIS A 148 1.08 -31.57 -10.99
CA HIS A 148 0.33 -31.87 -12.21
C HIS A 148 0.75 -31.00 -13.40
N ASP A 149 1.20 -29.77 -13.17
CA ASP A 149 1.68 -28.87 -14.21
C ASP A 149 2.98 -29.39 -14.86
N ASP A 150 3.95 -29.81 -14.04
CA ASP A 150 5.27 -30.31 -14.46
C ASP A 150 5.93 -29.39 -15.52
N ASP A 151 6.03 -28.10 -15.20
CA ASP A 151 6.53 -27.05 -16.10
C ASP A 151 5.83 -27.05 -17.48
N GLY A 152 4.51 -27.24 -17.50
CA GLY A 152 3.69 -27.26 -18.71
C GLY A 152 3.65 -28.61 -19.45
N LYS A 153 4.25 -29.67 -18.91
CA LYS A 153 4.37 -30.99 -19.58
C LYS A 153 3.44 -32.05 -19.01
N GLY A 154 2.83 -31.80 -17.85
CA GLY A 154 1.98 -32.75 -17.15
C GLY A 154 0.52 -32.71 -17.57
N ASP A 155 -0.37 -33.07 -16.64
CA ASP A 155 -1.81 -32.99 -16.82
C ASP A 155 -2.30 -31.58 -16.50
N LEU A 156 -2.30 -30.72 -17.53
CA LEU A 156 -2.73 -29.33 -17.42
C LEU A 156 -4.18 -29.17 -16.96
N ALA A 157 -5.06 -30.15 -17.22
CA ALA A 157 -6.45 -30.06 -16.78
C ALA A 157 -6.55 -30.22 -15.25
N LEU A 158 -5.84 -31.22 -14.69
CA LEU A 158 -5.73 -31.39 -13.25
C LEU A 158 -4.96 -30.25 -12.58
N ALA A 159 -3.88 -29.76 -13.21
CA ALA A 159 -3.14 -28.60 -12.71
C ALA A 159 -4.05 -27.38 -12.57
N ALA A 160 -4.84 -27.08 -13.61
CA ALA A 160 -5.79 -25.96 -13.59
C ALA A 160 -6.85 -26.12 -12.49
N GLU A 161 -7.39 -27.33 -12.29
CA GLU A 161 -8.39 -27.62 -11.26
C GLU A 161 -7.85 -27.33 -9.85
N TRP A 162 -6.63 -27.77 -9.55
CA TRP A 162 -6.00 -27.57 -8.25
C TRP A 162 -5.53 -26.14 -8.02
N TYR A 163 -5.01 -25.47 -9.05
CA TYR A 163 -4.68 -24.06 -8.96
C TYR A 163 -5.92 -23.19 -8.77
N GLU A 164 -7.05 -23.48 -9.43
CA GLU A 164 -8.30 -22.75 -9.20
C GLU A 164 -8.75 -22.88 -7.75
N ARG A 165 -8.74 -24.10 -7.17
CA ARG A 165 -9.08 -24.32 -5.76
C ARG A 165 -8.23 -23.50 -4.79
N ALA A 166 -6.92 -23.45 -5.03
CA ALA A 166 -6.00 -22.65 -4.20
C ALA A 166 -6.25 -21.14 -4.40
N ALA A 167 -6.50 -20.69 -5.63
CA ALA A 167 -6.84 -19.31 -5.94
C ALA A 167 -8.17 -18.87 -5.30
N GLU A 168 -9.15 -19.77 -5.23
CA GLU A 168 -10.43 -19.59 -4.52
C GLU A 168 -10.26 -19.27 -3.03
N ARG A 169 -9.17 -19.74 -2.43
CA ARG A 169 -8.80 -19.45 -1.04
C ARG A 169 -7.77 -18.33 -0.91
N GLY A 170 -7.59 -17.51 -1.94
CA GLY A 170 -6.74 -16.32 -1.89
C GLY A 170 -5.26 -16.57 -2.18
N ASN A 171 -4.88 -17.74 -2.69
CA ASN A 171 -3.49 -17.99 -3.08
C ASN A 171 -3.14 -17.25 -4.39
N ALA A 172 -2.44 -16.12 -4.27
CA ALA A 172 -2.00 -15.28 -5.39
C ALA A 172 -1.08 -16.02 -6.39
N GLY A 173 -0.19 -16.89 -5.88
CA GLY A 173 0.71 -17.69 -6.71
C GLY A 173 -0.02 -18.76 -7.52
N ALA A 174 -1.04 -19.38 -6.94
CA ALA A 174 -1.90 -20.33 -7.65
C ALA A 174 -2.69 -19.66 -8.78
N ALA A 175 -3.28 -18.49 -8.53
CA ALA A 175 -3.97 -17.72 -9.57
C ALA A 175 -3.01 -17.33 -10.71
N TYR A 176 -1.76 -17.01 -10.39
CA TYR A 176 -0.75 -16.68 -11.38
C TYR A 176 -0.35 -17.90 -12.23
N ASN A 177 -0.10 -19.05 -11.59
CA ASN A 177 0.25 -20.29 -12.30
C ASN A 177 -0.93 -20.85 -13.10
N LEU A 178 -2.16 -20.70 -12.60
CA LEU A 178 -3.37 -21.01 -13.37
C LEU A 178 -3.36 -20.27 -14.71
N GLY A 179 -2.98 -18.99 -14.73
CA GLY A 179 -2.89 -18.25 -15.99
C GLY A 179 -1.84 -18.82 -16.96
N HIS A 180 -0.69 -19.31 -16.46
CA HIS A 180 0.28 -20.01 -17.28
C HIS A 180 -0.30 -21.31 -17.86
N VAL A 181 -0.96 -22.12 -17.04
CA VAL A 181 -1.62 -23.36 -17.48
C VAL A 181 -2.70 -23.07 -18.53
N ARG A 182 -3.54 -22.04 -18.33
CA ARG A 182 -4.58 -21.64 -19.30
C ARG A 182 -3.98 -21.20 -20.63
N ARG A 183 -2.88 -20.45 -20.59
CA ARG A 183 -2.15 -20.05 -21.80
C ARG A 183 -1.61 -21.27 -22.55
N ASP A 184 -1.04 -22.23 -21.84
CA ASP A 184 -0.46 -23.44 -22.45
C ASP A 184 -1.56 -24.37 -23.01
N GLN A 185 -2.79 -24.29 -22.47
CA GLN A 185 -4.01 -24.87 -23.03
C GLN A 185 -4.58 -24.09 -24.24
N GLY A 186 -4.04 -22.91 -24.56
CA GLY A 186 -4.55 -22.03 -25.61
C GLY A 186 -5.80 -21.22 -25.24
N ASP A 187 -6.15 -21.15 -23.95
CA ASP A 187 -7.29 -20.37 -23.44
C ASP A 187 -6.81 -19.01 -22.90
N GLU A 188 -6.68 -18.06 -23.82
CA GLU A 188 -6.20 -16.71 -23.52
C GLU A 188 -7.17 -15.92 -22.63
N ALA A 189 -8.48 -16.12 -22.78
CA ALA A 189 -9.49 -15.44 -21.97
C ALA A 189 -9.41 -15.90 -20.50
N ALA A 190 -9.28 -17.21 -20.27
CA ALA A 190 -9.10 -17.75 -18.92
C ALA A 190 -7.74 -17.36 -18.33
N MET A 191 -6.68 -17.27 -19.14
CA MET A 191 -5.38 -16.74 -18.69
C MET A 191 -5.52 -15.32 -18.15
N VAL A 192 -6.14 -14.41 -18.92
CA VAL A 192 -6.35 -13.01 -18.49
C VAL A 192 -7.12 -12.98 -17.18
N LYS A 193 -8.22 -13.72 -17.05
CA LYS A 193 -9.01 -13.77 -15.82
C LYS A 193 -8.20 -14.27 -14.62
N ALA A 194 -7.39 -15.32 -14.80
CA ALA A 194 -6.56 -15.87 -13.74
C ALA A 194 -5.47 -14.88 -13.29
N TRP A 195 -4.80 -14.21 -14.23
CA TRP A 195 -3.82 -13.18 -13.89
C TRP A 195 -4.45 -11.91 -13.31
N GLN A 196 -5.68 -11.54 -13.70
CA GLN A 196 -6.42 -10.44 -13.07
C GLN A 196 -6.65 -10.75 -11.59
N ARG A 197 -7.17 -11.94 -11.30
CA ARG A 197 -7.34 -12.44 -9.93
C ARG A 197 -6.02 -12.45 -9.16
N ALA A 198 -4.94 -12.89 -9.79
CA ALA A 198 -3.62 -12.87 -9.17
C ALA A 198 -3.15 -11.44 -8.83
N ALA A 199 -3.42 -10.46 -9.70
CA ALA A 199 -3.10 -9.05 -9.43
C ALA A 199 -3.98 -8.45 -8.32
N ASP A 200 -5.26 -8.84 -8.23
CA ASP A 200 -6.16 -8.47 -7.14
C ASP A 200 -5.71 -9.05 -5.80
N LEU A 201 -5.15 -10.26 -5.82
CA LEU A 201 -4.50 -10.90 -4.68
C LEU A 201 -3.04 -10.42 -4.46
N LYS A 202 -2.61 -9.34 -5.10
CA LYS A 202 -1.27 -8.75 -4.97
C LYS A 202 -0.12 -9.72 -5.31
N HIS A 203 -0.28 -10.50 -6.39
CA HIS A 203 0.86 -11.23 -6.97
C HIS A 203 1.82 -10.27 -7.69
N PRO A 204 3.13 -10.24 -7.36
CA PRO A 204 4.07 -9.21 -7.80
C PRO A 204 4.33 -9.18 -9.30
N LYS A 205 4.03 -10.26 -10.03
CA LYS A 205 4.28 -10.37 -11.48
C LYS A 205 3.02 -10.25 -12.33
N ALA A 206 1.83 -10.35 -11.73
CA ALA A 206 0.60 -10.58 -12.49
C ALA A 206 0.21 -9.36 -13.33
N ALA A 207 0.18 -8.17 -12.73
CA ALA A 207 -0.15 -6.93 -13.43
C ALA A 207 0.87 -6.63 -14.55
N TYR A 208 2.16 -6.84 -14.31
CA TYR A 208 3.18 -6.68 -15.35
C TYR A 208 2.99 -7.66 -16.52
N SER A 209 2.71 -8.94 -16.24
CA SER A 209 2.44 -9.95 -17.28
C SER A 209 1.21 -9.61 -18.13
N LEU A 210 0.13 -9.14 -17.51
CA LEU A 210 -1.05 -8.63 -18.23
C LEU A 210 -0.69 -7.44 -19.12
N GLY A 211 0.07 -6.48 -18.60
CA GLY A 211 0.56 -5.33 -19.36
C GLY A 211 1.36 -5.73 -20.61
N LEU A 212 2.19 -6.77 -20.51
CA LEU A 212 2.95 -7.28 -21.66
C LEU A 212 2.08 -7.96 -22.72
N ILE A 213 1.09 -8.76 -22.31
CA ILE A 213 0.19 -9.45 -23.25
C ILE A 213 -0.68 -8.46 -24.02
N PHE A 214 -1.34 -7.53 -23.33
CA PHE A 214 -2.17 -6.52 -24.00
C PHE A 214 -1.34 -5.69 -24.98
N ARG A 215 -0.10 -5.35 -24.61
CA ARG A 215 0.82 -4.66 -25.51
C ARG A 215 1.17 -5.49 -26.74
N GLN A 216 1.37 -6.80 -26.60
CA GLN A 216 1.63 -7.70 -27.73
C GLN A 216 0.43 -7.81 -28.68
N GLN A 217 -0.79 -7.77 -28.13
CA GLN A 217 -2.04 -7.79 -28.89
C GLN A 217 -2.35 -6.44 -29.58
N GLY A 218 -1.62 -5.38 -29.23
CA GLY A 218 -1.88 -4.02 -29.71
C GLY A 218 -2.95 -3.28 -28.91
N ASP A 219 -3.45 -3.85 -27.81
CA ASP A 219 -4.33 -3.17 -26.85
C ASP A 219 -3.49 -2.30 -25.91
N LYS A 220 -3.18 -1.09 -26.40
CA LYS A 220 -2.40 -0.10 -25.67
C LYS A 220 -3.10 0.35 -24.38
N GLU A 221 -4.41 0.56 -24.41
CA GLU A 221 -5.15 1.12 -23.28
C GLU A 221 -5.09 0.17 -22.08
N SER A 222 -5.41 -1.12 -22.31
CA SER A 222 -5.29 -2.14 -21.26
C SER A 222 -3.84 -2.32 -20.81
N ALA A 223 -2.88 -2.27 -21.73
CA ALA A 223 -1.46 -2.37 -21.37
C ALA A 223 -1.05 -1.26 -20.39
N VAL A 224 -1.44 -0.02 -20.65
CA VAL A 224 -1.13 1.13 -19.77
C VAL A 224 -1.75 0.93 -18.39
N VAL A 225 -3.02 0.51 -18.30
CA VAL A 225 -3.71 0.26 -17.02
C VAL A 225 -2.94 -0.76 -16.17
N TRP A 226 -2.60 -1.92 -16.75
CA TRP A 226 -1.95 -2.99 -16.01
C TRP A 226 -0.49 -2.68 -15.66
N LEU A 227 0.24 -1.99 -16.55
CA LEU A 227 1.61 -1.55 -16.24
C LEU A 227 1.61 -0.48 -15.14
N ARG A 228 0.67 0.47 -15.14
CA ARG A 228 0.51 1.46 -14.06
C ARG A 228 0.26 0.77 -12.73
N ARG A 229 -0.65 -0.20 -12.70
CA ARG A 229 -0.93 -0.99 -11.50
C ARG A 229 0.28 -1.74 -10.97
N ALA A 230 1.14 -2.28 -11.85
CA ALA A 230 2.39 -2.91 -11.43
C ALA A 230 3.37 -1.93 -10.77
N VAL A 231 3.39 -0.66 -11.20
CA VAL A 231 4.18 0.39 -10.54
C VAL A 231 3.54 0.81 -9.21
N GLU A 232 2.22 1.00 -9.16
CA GLU A 232 1.47 1.33 -7.94
C GLU A 232 1.66 0.28 -6.85
N ASP A 233 1.45 -1.00 -7.17
CA ASP A 233 1.42 -2.07 -6.18
C ASP A 233 2.82 -2.52 -5.72
N PHE A 234 3.83 -2.44 -6.59
CA PHE A 234 5.14 -3.06 -6.34
C PHE A 234 6.35 -2.20 -6.73
N ALA A 235 6.16 -0.92 -7.06
CA ALA A 235 7.22 -0.06 -7.60
C ALA A 235 7.99 -0.72 -8.77
N HIS A 236 7.29 -1.49 -9.62
CA HIS A 236 7.91 -2.33 -10.63
C HIS A 236 8.60 -1.50 -11.73
N THR A 237 9.92 -1.34 -11.62
CA THR A 237 10.74 -0.47 -12.49
C THR A 237 10.65 -0.86 -13.98
N GLY A 238 10.59 -2.16 -14.29
CA GLY A 238 10.40 -2.63 -15.66
C GLY A 238 9.06 -2.22 -16.28
N ALA A 239 8.02 -2.03 -15.45
CA ALA A 239 6.69 -1.62 -15.90
C ALA A 239 6.69 -0.13 -16.23
N ALA A 240 7.33 0.68 -15.39
CA ALA A 240 7.59 2.10 -15.65
C ALA A 240 8.37 2.28 -16.97
N GLY A 241 9.42 1.47 -17.21
CA GLY A 241 10.13 1.46 -18.48
C GLY A 241 9.25 1.09 -19.68
N LYS A 242 8.31 0.14 -19.53
CA LYS A 242 7.36 -0.19 -20.61
C LYS A 242 6.34 0.90 -20.87
N LEU A 243 5.90 1.63 -19.85
CA LEU A 243 5.05 2.81 -20.02
C LEU A 243 5.81 3.90 -20.79
N ALA A 244 7.07 4.15 -20.44
CA ALA A 244 7.92 5.09 -21.16
C ALA A 244 8.07 4.71 -22.64
N ASP A 245 8.33 3.43 -22.95
CA ASP A 245 8.40 2.92 -24.32
C ASP A 245 7.11 3.16 -25.12
N ILE A 246 5.94 2.98 -24.48
CA ILE A 246 4.63 3.18 -25.12
C ILE A 246 4.46 4.66 -25.48
N TYR A 247 4.62 5.56 -24.52
CA TYR A 247 4.43 6.99 -24.75
C TYR A 247 5.45 7.60 -25.72
N GLU A 248 6.70 7.12 -25.70
CA GLU A 248 7.72 7.56 -26.66
C GLU A 248 7.31 7.24 -28.11
N ARG A 249 6.72 6.05 -28.34
CA ARG A 249 6.22 5.65 -29.67
C ARG A 249 5.02 6.47 -30.12
N ASP A 250 4.20 6.94 -29.18
CA ASP A 250 3.09 7.85 -29.45
C ASP A 250 3.54 9.31 -29.71
N GLY A 251 4.84 9.61 -29.52
CA GLY A 251 5.38 10.96 -29.61
C GLY A 251 5.14 11.81 -28.36
N ASP A 252 4.62 11.21 -27.27
CA ASP A 252 4.38 11.88 -26.00
C ASP A 252 5.65 11.86 -25.13
N ARG A 253 6.51 12.83 -25.38
CA ARG A 253 7.81 12.94 -24.71
C ARG A 253 7.70 13.25 -23.22
N ASP A 254 6.65 13.94 -22.79
CA ASP A 254 6.49 14.34 -21.38
C ASP A 254 6.07 13.16 -20.53
N ARG A 255 5.06 12.37 -20.97
CA ARG A 255 4.71 11.11 -20.29
C ARG A 255 5.86 10.12 -20.36
N ALA A 256 6.55 10.02 -21.50
CA ALA A 256 7.68 9.11 -21.63
C ALA A 256 8.81 9.45 -20.66
N ARG A 257 9.15 10.74 -20.52
CA ARG A 257 10.14 11.21 -19.53
C ARG A 257 9.68 10.90 -18.11
N PHE A 258 8.46 11.26 -17.75
CA PHE A 258 7.92 11.00 -16.42
C PHE A 258 8.07 9.53 -16.02
N TRP A 259 7.56 8.60 -16.85
CA TRP A 259 7.64 7.17 -16.54
C TRP A 259 9.06 6.60 -16.56
N ARG A 260 9.98 7.22 -17.30
CA ARG A 260 11.41 6.87 -17.28
C ARG A 260 12.05 7.27 -15.96
N ASP A 261 11.63 8.39 -15.38
CA ASP A 261 12.22 8.98 -14.19
C ASP A 261 11.63 8.40 -12.88
N VAL A 262 10.41 7.86 -12.90
CA VAL A 262 9.76 7.25 -11.70
C VAL A 262 10.70 6.34 -10.88
N PRO A 263 11.49 5.42 -11.48
CA PRO A 263 12.40 4.56 -10.72
C PRO A 263 13.70 5.23 -10.23
N TYR A 264 14.06 6.40 -10.78
CA TYR A 264 15.39 7.00 -10.66
C TYR A 264 15.39 8.40 -10.04
N GLY A 265 14.21 8.96 -9.76
CA GLY A 265 14.02 10.31 -9.25
C GLY A 265 13.33 11.20 -10.27
N LEU A 266 12.12 11.65 -9.92
CA LEU A 266 11.35 12.58 -10.73
C LEU A 266 12.03 13.95 -10.80
N GLY A 267 12.13 14.49 -12.02
CA GLY A 267 12.53 15.88 -12.27
C GLY A 267 11.39 16.77 -12.78
N ALA A 268 10.23 16.19 -13.05
CA ALA A 268 9.01 16.87 -13.48
C ALA A 268 7.80 16.02 -13.08
N TYR A 269 6.63 16.64 -12.99
CA TYR A 269 5.38 15.92 -12.81
C TYR A 269 4.88 15.31 -14.12
N SER A 270 3.91 14.42 -14.01
CA SER A 270 3.14 13.91 -15.12
C SER A 270 2.27 15.03 -15.71
N PRO A 271 1.99 15.02 -17.03
CA PRO A 271 1.08 15.98 -17.64
C PRO A 271 -0.31 16.01 -16.99
N GLU A 272 -0.79 14.87 -16.50
CA GLU A 272 -2.06 14.77 -15.78
C GLU A 272 -2.02 15.50 -14.43
N PHE A 273 -0.94 15.31 -13.66
CA PHE A 273 -0.76 16.01 -12.39
C PHE A 273 -0.60 17.51 -12.61
N GLU A 274 0.25 17.95 -13.56
CA GLU A 274 0.42 19.38 -13.85
C GLU A 274 -0.91 20.02 -14.25
N ALA A 275 -1.68 19.36 -15.11
CA ALA A 275 -3.01 19.81 -15.51
C ALA A 275 -3.93 20.00 -14.29
N PHE A 276 -4.03 19.00 -13.43
CA PHE A 276 -4.86 19.07 -12.23
C PHE A 276 -4.39 20.15 -11.26
N ALA A 277 -3.10 20.14 -10.91
CA ALA A 277 -2.55 21.01 -9.89
C ALA A 277 -2.51 22.48 -10.33
N SER A 278 -2.27 22.75 -11.62
CA SER A 278 -2.33 24.11 -12.18
C SER A 278 -3.74 24.70 -12.05
N GLU A 279 -4.78 23.92 -12.30
CA GLU A 279 -6.18 24.37 -12.22
C GLU A 279 -6.60 24.66 -10.77
N GLY A 280 -6.16 23.85 -9.81
CA GLY A 280 -6.45 24.10 -8.39
C GLY A 280 -5.55 25.14 -7.70
N SER A 281 -4.39 25.46 -8.29
CA SER A 281 -3.26 26.13 -7.64
C SER A 281 -3.62 27.45 -6.94
N VAL A 282 -4.39 28.32 -7.58
CA VAL A 282 -4.73 29.63 -7.01
C VAL A 282 -5.60 29.51 -5.77
N ALA A 283 -6.62 28.65 -5.81
CA ALA A 283 -7.48 28.39 -4.67
C ALA A 283 -6.67 27.75 -3.52
N ALA A 284 -5.77 26.83 -3.87
CA ALA A 284 -4.88 26.18 -2.92
C ALA A 284 -3.94 27.17 -2.22
N ILE A 285 -3.25 28.05 -2.96
CA ILE A 285 -2.36 29.07 -2.40
C ILE A 285 -3.13 30.02 -1.49
N HIS A 286 -4.33 30.45 -1.91
CA HIS A 286 -5.15 31.34 -1.10
C HIS A 286 -5.58 30.70 0.22
N ARG A 287 -5.99 29.42 0.17
CA ARG A 287 -6.27 28.62 1.36
C ARG A 287 -5.08 28.53 2.30
N GLN A 288 -3.86 28.36 1.77
CA GLN A 288 -2.66 28.33 2.60
C GLN A 288 -2.38 29.66 3.30
N ASP A 289 -2.53 30.80 2.60
CA ASP A 289 -2.32 32.11 3.21
C ASP A 289 -3.32 32.34 4.36
N VAL A 290 -4.61 32.04 4.13
CA VAL A 290 -5.68 32.21 5.13
C VAL A 290 -5.51 31.25 6.32
N LEU A 291 -5.13 29.99 6.06
CA LEU A 291 -4.90 29.01 7.11
C LEU A 291 -3.67 29.37 7.96
N GLY A 292 -2.57 29.79 7.32
CA GLY A 292 -1.34 30.19 8.01
C GLY A 292 -1.58 31.37 8.96
N GLU A 293 -2.35 32.38 8.51
CA GLU A 293 -2.78 33.51 9.36
C GLU A 293 -3.61 33.06 10.57
N ALA A 294 -4.42 31.99 10.43
CA ALA A 294 -5.31 31.50 11.48
C ALA A 294 -4.61 30.63 12.53
N LEU A 295 -3.69 29.76 12.11
CA LEU A 295 -2.96 28.86 13.01
C LEU A 295 -1.84 29.57 13.76
N GLY A 296 -1.18 30.56 13.12
CA GLY A 296 -0.01 31.24 13.67
C GLY A 296 1.22 30.35 13.81
N ASP A 297 2.26 30.87 14.46
CA ASP A 297 3.50 30.14 14.74
C ASP A 297 3.42 29.45 16.10
N GLY A 298 3.71 28.15 16.17
CA GLY A 298 3.72 27.41 17.43
C GLY A 298 4.01 25.92 17.27
N ASP A 299 4.28 25.26 18.40
CA ASP A 299 4.43 23.81 18.44
C ASP A 299 3.08 23.14 18.10
N VAL A 300 3.17 22.09 17.29
CA VAL A 300 2.01 21.33 16.81
C VAL A 300 2.01 19.96 17.46
N SER A 301 0.88 19.58 18.04
CA SER A 301 0.60 18.21 18.46
C SER A 301 -0.52 17.63 17.60
N PHE A 302 -0.35 16.41 17.11
CA PHE A 302 -1.35 15.71 16.30
C PHE A 302 -1.80 14.42 16.99
N ASP A 303 -3.10 14.25 17.12
CA ASP A 303 -3.73 13.01 17.54
C ASP A 303 -4.27 12.28 16.30
N VAL A 304 -3.66 11.14 15.99
CA VAL A 304 -3.96 10.33 14.79
C VAL A 304 -5.33 9.66 14.86
N ASP A 305 -5.77 9.28 16.06
CA ASP A 305 -6.99 8.50 16.26
C ASP A 305 -8.20 9.44 16.28
N GLU A 306 -8.08 10.55 17.02
CA GLU A 306 -9.12 11.57 17.14
C GLU A 306 -9.13 12.54 15.94
N ARG A 307 -8.13 12.46 15.06
CA ARG A 307 -7.96 13.36 13.91
C ARG A 307 -7.95 14.83 14.33
N THR A 308 -7.16 15.14 15.35
CA THR A 308 -7.06 16.49 15.90
C THR A 308 -5.66 17.06 15.82
N LEU A 309 -5.58 18.37 15.60
CA LEU A 309 -4.34 19.14 15.62
C LEU A 309 -4.46 20.22 16.69
N THR A 310 -3.52 20.24 17.62
CA THR A 310 -3.43 21.27 18.66
C THR A 310 -2.23 22.17 18.42
N THR A 311 -2.48 23.48 18.34
CA THR A 311 -1.44 24.52 18.25
C THR A 311 -1.92 25.79 18.94
N GLY A 312 -1.01 26.54 19.56
CA GLY A 312 -1.35 27.80 20.26
C GLY A 312 -2.42 27.65 21.36
N GLY A 313 -2.56 26.45 21.94
CA GLY A 313 -3.58 26.13 22.95
C GLY A 313 -5.00 25.94 22.40
N ARG A 314 -5.16 25.86 21.08
CA ARG A 314 -6.42 25.52 20.40
C ARG A 314 -6.33 24.17 19.75
N THR A 315 -7.46 23.46 19.70
CA THR A 315 -7.57 22.14 19.08
C THR A 315 -8.54 22.24 17.91
N TYR A 316 -8.09 21.80 16.75
CA TYR A 316 -8.85 21.69 15.51
C TYR A 316 -9.11 20.22 15.20
N HIS A 317 -10.24 19.94 14.57
CA HIS A 317 -10.75 18.63 14.19
C HIS A 317 -10.70 18.46 12.66
N GLY A 318 -11.15 17.30 12.17
CA GLY A 318 -11.24 17.03 10.74
C GLY A 318 -9.87 16.88 10.06
N VAL A 319 -8.82 16.62 10.83
CA VAL A 319 -7.45 16.60 10.31
C VAL A 319 -7.18 15.29 9.57
N THR A 320 -6.46 15.39 8.45
CA THR A 320 -6.01 14.25 7.66
C THR A 320 -4.49 14.31 7.52
N LEU A 321 -3.78 13.25 7.91
CA LEU A 321 -2.34 13.15 7.64
C LEU A 321 -2.17 12.81 6.16
N LEU A 322 -1.64 13.75 5.37
CA LEU A 322 -1.44 13.55 3.94
C LEU A 322 -0.22 12.68 3.66
N GLY A 323 0.89 12.98 4.32
CA GLY A 323 2.16 12.30 4.07
C GLY A 323 3.32 13.06 4.67
N SER A 324 4.52 12.61 4.31
CA SER A 324 5.76 13.23 4.76
C SER A 324 6.77 13.36 3.62
N PHE A 325 7.60 14.39 3.74
CA PHE A 325 8.77 14.59 2.90
C PHE A 325 10.03 14.36 3.74
N SER A 326 10.97 13.55 3.23
CA SER A 326 12.26 13.29 3.85
C SER A 326 13.34 14.18 3.24
N HIS A 327 14.01 14.98 4.07
CA HIS A 327 15.12 15.84 3.62
C HIS A 327 16.41 15.06 3.39
N LEU A 328 16.51 13.83 3.89
CA LEU A 328 17.68 12.97 3.75
C LEU A 328 17.79 12.36 2.35
N ASP A 329 16.71 11.73 1.90
CA ASP A 329 16.64 11.01 0.63
C ASP A 329 15.77 11.72 -0.42
N ARG A 330 15.24 12.90 -0.09
CA ARG A 330 14.47 13.78 -0.99
C ARG A 330 13.22 13.11 -1.55
N SER A 331 12.61 12.25 -0.76
CA SER A 331 11.44 11.49 -1.15
C SER A 331 10.16 11.97 -0.46
N TRP A 332 9.06 11.79 -1.15
CA TRP A 332 7.72 11.89 -0.59
C TRP A 332 7.18 10.49 -0.28
N LEU A 333 6.53 10.36 0.87
CA LEU A 333 5.79 9.17 1.27
C LEU A 333 4.36 9.58 1.62
N TRP A 334 3.38 9.05 0.88
CA TRP A 334 1.98 9.20 1.26
C TRP A 334 1.70 8.46 2.56
N ALA A 335 0.83 9.01 3.41
CA ALA A 335 0.54 8.42 4.71
C ALA A 335 -0.06 7.01 4.61
N TRP A 336 -0.93 6.77 3.62
CA TRP A 336 -1.49 5.44 3.34
C TRP A 336 -0.45 4.41 2.87
N ALA A 337 0.72 4.86 2.43
CA ALA A 337 1.81 3.98 1.99
C ALA A 337 2.80 3.67 3.12
N ASN A 338 2.56 4.18 4.33
CA ASN A 338 3.33 3.84 5.50
C ASN A 338 2.71 2.60 6.16
N ASP A 339 3.49 1.52 6.27
CA ASP A 339 3.07 0.22 6.81
C ASP A 339 2.51 0.28 8.25
N HIS A 340 2.71 1.38 8.97
CA HIS A 340 2.15 1.60 10.30
C HIS A 340 0.64 1.93 10.28
N TYR A 341 0.12 2.47 9.16
CA TYR A 341 -1.29 2.82 9.03
C TYR A 341 -2.02 1.78 8.18
N GLN A 342 -3.13 1.27 8.69
CA GLN A 342 -4.08 0.48 7.88
C GLN A 342 -4.91 1.42 7.00
N ASP A 343 -5.36 0.94 5.83
CA ASP A 343 -6.13 1.73 4.84
C ASP A 343 -7.46 2.30 5.39
N ASP A 344 -7.97 1.76 6.50
CA ASP A 344 -9.19 2.19 7.20
C ASP A 344 -8.90 3.02 8.47
N HIS A 345 -7.63 3.33 8.75
CA HIS A 345 -7.26 4.15 9.89
C HIS A 345 -7.80 5.59 9.73
N PRO A 346 -8.44 6.19 10.77
CA PRO A 346 -9.10 7.50 10.66
C PRO A 346 -8.22 8.61 10.08
N ALA A 347 -6.96 8.71 10.51
CA ALA A 347 -6.00 9.70 10.02
C ALA A 347 -5.76 9.71 8.50
N VAL A 348 -5.94 8.58 7.80
CA VAL A 348 -5.59 8.41 6.39
C VAL A 348 -6.77 8.00 5.51
N GLU A 349 -7.90 7.59 6.10
CA GLU A 349 -9.11 7.17 5.37
C GLU A 349 -9.56 8.20 4.30
N PRO A 350 -9.53 9.52 4.53
CA PRO A 350 -9.87 10.51 3.50
C PRO A 350 -8.94 10.49 2.27
N LEU A 351 -7.70 10.01 2.40
CA LEU A 351 -6.79 9.87 1.25
C LEU A 351 -7.23 8.81 0.24
N ARG A 352 -8.21 7.96 0.58
CA ARG A 352 -8.83 7.06 -0.39
C ARG A 352 -9.38 7.84 -1.59
N ALA A 353 -10.03 8.98 -1.36
CA ALA A 353 -10.54 9.84 -2.43
C ALA A 353 -9.43 10.35 -3.35
N VAL A 354 -8.26 10.67 -2.80
CA VAL A 354 -7.08 11.10 -3.58
C VAL A 354 -6.57 9.97 -4.47
N ARG A 355 -6.44 8.75 -3.91
CA ARG A 355 -6.00 7.58 -4.66
C ARG A 355 -7.00 7.17 -5.75
N GLU A 356 -8.29 7.18 -5.45
CA GLU A 356 -9.36 6.85 -6.40
C GLU A 356 -9.37 7.85 -7.56
N TYR A 357 -9.34 9.15 -7.26
CA TYR A 357 -9.20 10.18 -8.28
C TYR A 357 -7.94 9.98 -9.13
N GLY A 358 -6.82 9.65 -8.49
CA GLY A 358 -5.56 9.35 -9.16
C GLY A 358 -5.67 8.20 -10.15
N ARG A 359 -6.34 7.10 -9.78
CA ARG A 359 -6.55 5.96 -10.68
C ARG A 359 -7.48 6.32 -11.84
N ASP A 360 -8.59 6.98 -11.55
CA ASP A 360 -9.62 7.33 -12.53
C ASP A 360 -9.10 8.33 -13.58
N HIS A 361 -8.17 9.20 -13.19
CA HIS A 361 -7.60 10.24 -14.07
C HIS A 361 -6.18 9.93 -14.52
N GLY A 362 -5.60 8.80 -14.10
CA GLY A 362 -4.26 8.38 -14.49
C GLY A 362 -3.11 9.23 -13.92
N ILE A 363 -3.33 9.87 -12.76
CA ILE A 363 -2.35 10.69 -12.05
C ILE A 363 -1.52 9.79 -11.13
N ALA A 364 -0.32 9.42 -11.58
CA ALA A 364 0.55 8.49 -10.87
C ALA A 364 1.03 9.04 -9.52
N GLU A 365 1.17 10.35 -9.38
CA GLU A 365 1.61 11.01 -8.16
C GLU A 365 0.66 10.80 -6.98
N PHE A 366 -0.61 10.50 -7.25
CA PHE A 366 -1.62 10.19 -6.23
C PHE A 366 -1.76 8.69 -5.94
N THR A 367 -1.17 7.82 -6.76
CA THR A 367 -1.32 6.36 -6.64
C THR A 367 -0.02 5.66 -6.31
N VAL A 368 1.14 6.24 -6.59
CA VAL A 368 2.45 5.69 -6.22
C VAL A 368 2.80 6.14 -4.81
N GLY A 369 2.91 5.19 -3.88
CA GLY A 369 2.98 5.47 -2.45
C GLY A 369 4.22 6.23 -2.01
N ARG A 370 5.36 5.95 -2.65
CA ARG A 370 6.63 6.62 -2.41
C ARG A 370 7.22 7.13 -3.72
N LEU A 371 7.57 8.40 -3.75
CA LEU A 371 8.13 9.08 -4.92
C LEU A 371 9.48 9.68 -4.56
N ASP A 372 10.51 9.35 -5.33
CA ASP A 372 11.80 10.04 -5.28
C ASP A 372 11.66 11.36 -6.06
N LEU A 373 11.86 12.50 -5.39
CA LEU A 373 11.77 13.84 -5.99
C LEU A 373 13.15 14.48 -6.15
N SER A 374 14.24 13.71 -5.99
CA SER A 374 15.61 14.23 -5.99
C SER A 374 16.03 14.88 -7.31
N GLY A 375 15.32 14.61 -8.40
CA GLY A 375 15.52 15.23 -9.71
C GLY A 375 14.94 16.63 -9.85
N PHE A 376 14.03 17.07 -8.96
CA PHE A 376 13.51 18.43 -8.98
C PHE A 376 14.56 19.45 -8.52
N PRO A 377 14.56 20.68 -9.06
CA PRO A 377 15.45 21.75 -8.57
C PRO A 377 15.24 22.08 -7.09
N ASN A 378 13.99 21.96 -6.61
CA ASN A 378 13.64 22.08 -5.19
C ASN A 378 12.73 20.91 -4.80
N PRO A 379 13.31 19.77 -4.36
CA PRO A 379 12.56 18.56 -4.00
C PRO A 379 11.55 18.78 -2.87
N HIS A 380 11.90 19.59 -1.86
CA HIS A 380 10.99 19.89 -0.75
C HIS A 380 9.75 20.62 -1.25
N GLN A 381 9.92 21.65 -2.10
CA GLN A 381 8.80 22.34 -2.72
C GLN A 381 7.96 21.42 -3.60
N ALA A 382 8.58 20.42 -4.25
CA ALA A 382 7.84 19.43 -5.01
C ALA A 382 6.94 18.56 -4.09
N GLY A 383 7.46 18.15 -2.93
CA GLY A 383 6.68 17.52 -1.87
C GLY A 383 5.50 18.38 -1.39
N THR A 384 5.76 19.65 -1.08
CA THR A 384 4.72 20.62 -0.68
C THR A 384 3.63 20.73 -1.74
N THR A 385 4.00 20.74 -3.02
CA THR A 385 3.06 20.86 -4.13
C THR A 385 2.12 19.66 -4.20
N MET A 386 2.62 18.43 -3.96
CA MET A 386 1.76 17.24 -3.88
C MET A 386 0.80 17.29 -2.70
N ALA A 387 1.26 17.73 -1.54
CA ALA A 387 0.41 17.91 -0.36
C ALA A 387 -0.72 18.92 -0.65
N ILE A 388 -0.38 20.07 -1.24
CA ILE A 388 -1.34 21.11 -1.61
C ILE A 388 -2.32 20.61 -2.68
N ALA A 389 -1.86 19.85 -3.68
CA ALA A 389 -2.73 19.28 -4.71
C ALA A 389 -3.75 18.29 -4.10
N ALA A 390 -3.31 17.43 -3.18
CA ALA A 390 -4.23 16.57 -2.43
C ALA A 390 -5.21 17.38 -1.57
N GLY A 391 -4.73 18.40 -0.85
CA GLY A 391 -5.61 19.29 -0.09
C GLY A 391 -6.63 20.04 -0.97
N ALA A 392 -6.23 20.43 -2.19
CA ALA A 392 -7.14 21.04 -3.16
C ALA A 392 -8.28 20.09 -3.57
N LEU A 393 -7.95 18.81 -3.77
CA LEU A 393 -8.93 17.76 -4.09
C LEU A 393 -9.88 17.48 -2.92
N LEU A 394 -9.34 17.41 -1.70
CA LEU A 394 -10.12 17.16 -0.48
C LEU A 394 -11.01 18.35 -0.10
N GLY A 395 -10.64 19.58 -0.49
CA GLY A 395 -11.38 20.79 -0.13
C GLY A 395 -10.91 21.38 1.21
N GLY A 396 -11.86 21.85 2.03
CA GLY A 396 -11.58 22.39 3.36
C GLY A 396 -10.74 23.67 3.39
N ASN A 397 -10.04 23.87 4.51
CA ASN A 397 -9.37 25.14 4.83
C ASN A 397 -7.96 25.25 4.25
N GLY A 398 -7.19 24.16 4.16
CA GLY A 398 -5.83 24.19 3.63
C GLY A 398 -4.93 23.04 4.10
N VAL A 399 -3.62 23.24 3.98
CA VAL A 399 -2.59 22.25 4.33
C VAL A 399 -1.54 22.88 5.24
N HIS A 400 -1.46 22.39 6.46
CA HIS A 400 -0.39 22.79 7.38
C HIS A 400 0.79 21.80 7.29
N SER A 401 2.01 22.29 7.45
CA SER A 401 3.19 21.43 7.56
C SER A 401 4.01 21.77 8.80
N CYS A 402 4.65 20.76 9.37
CA CYS A 402 5.57 20.93 10.49
C CYS A 402 6.85 20.12 10.27
N GLY A 403 7.95 20.58 10.87
CA GLY A 403 9.20 19.84 10.88
C GLY A 403 9.12 18.63 11.81
N ILE A 404 9.68 17.51 11.37
CA ILE A 404 9.80 16.27 12.15
C ILE A 404 11.25 15.81 12.18
N ASN A 405 11.59 14.92 13.13
CA ASN A 405 12.93 14.32 13.24
C ASN A 405 14.05 15.37 13.26
N ASP A 406 13.96 16.37 14.14
CA ASP A 406 14.94 17.47 14.24
C ASP A 406 15.18 18.21 12.91
N GLY A 407 14.12 18.38 12.12
CA GLY A 407 14.15 19.05 10.83
C GLY A 407 14.66 18.18 9.67
N GLN A 408 14.86 16.88 9.88
CA GLN A 408 15.22 15.93 8.82
C GLN A 408 14.02 15.44 7.99
N GLY A 409 12.79 15.79 8.38
CA GLY A 409 11.61 15.65 7.55
C GLY A 409 10.58 16.75 7.75
N SER A 410 9.55 16.74 6.92
CA SER A 410 8.34 17.56 7.05
C SER A 410 7.11 16.65 7.01
N ALA A 411 6.18 16.81 7.96
CA ALA A 411 4.86 16.17 7.91
C ALA A 411 3.81 17.17 7.40
N TYR A 412 2.81 16.68 6.67
CA TYR A 412 1.78 17.49 6.03
C TYR A 412 0.39 17.05 6.43
N PHE A 413 -0.44 18.01 6.84
CA PHE A 413 -1.79 17.79 7.35
C PHE A 413 -2.78 18.62 6.55
N HIS A 414 -3.84 18.00 6.05
CA HIS A 414 -5.01 18.72 5.55
C HIS A 414 -5.95 19.03 6.71
N LEU A 415 -6.49 20.26 6.72
CA LEU A 415 -7.43 20.72 7.74
C LEU A 415 -8.77 21.09 7.08
N ASP A 416 -9.85 20.56 7.65
CA ASP A 416 -11.23 20.85 7.30
C ASP A 416 -12.04 20.99 8.60
N ASP A 417 -11.84 22.12 9.27
CA ASP A 417 -12.49 22.45 10.53
C ASP A 417 -13.44 23.64 10.32
N PRO A 418 -14.72 23.55 10.71
CA PRO A 418 -15.68 24.63 10.54
C PRO A 418 -15.36 25.91 11.33
N GLU A 419 -14.50 25.85 12.36
CA GLU A 419 -14.01 27.00 13.11
C GLU A 419 -12.88 27.75 12.39
N LEU A 420 -12.23 27.12 11.41
CA LEU A 420 -11.19 27.77 10.62
C LEU A 420 -11.79 28.66 9.51
N PRO A 421 -11.13 29.78 9.20
CA PRO A 421 -11.62 30.69 8.15
C PRO A 421 -11.62 30.01 6.79
N VAL A 422 -12.63 30.35 5.99
CA VAL A 422 -12.73 29.94 4.59
C VAL A 422 -12.17 31.06 3.72
N ALA A 423 -11.28 30.70 2.79
CA ALA A 423 -10.72 31.64 1.83
C ALA A 423 -11.83 32.16 0.88
N ALA A 424 -12.16 33.45 0.99
CA ALA A 424 -13.17 34.12 0.18
C ALA A 424 -12.50 35.05 -0.83
N TYR A 425 -12.99 35.10 -2.08
CA TYR A 425 -12.40 35.91 -3.15
C TYR A 425 -12.07 37.34 -2.71
N ASP A 426 -10.83 37.76 -2.94
CA ASP A 426 -10.35 39.12 -2.71
C ASP A 426 -9.78 39.69 -4.03
N PRO A 427 -10.44 40.68 -4.65
CA PRO A 427 -10.01 41.26 -5.92
C PRO A 427 -8.65 41.96 -5.83
N LEU A 428 -8.21 42.39 -4.63
CA LEU A 428 -6.91 43.01 -4.41
C LEU A 428 -5.78 41.98 -4.37
N LYS A 429 -6.05 40.78 -3.86
CA LYS A 429 -5.08 39.67 -3.80
C LYS A 429 -5.04 38.85 -5.09
N ALA A 430 -6.12 38.85 -5.88
CA ALA A 430 -6.28 37.97 -7.05
C ALA A 430 -5.09 37.99 -8.03
N ALA A 431 -4.56 39.17 -8.37
CA ALA A 431 -3.43 39.26 -9.30
C ALA A 431 -2.14 38.64 -8.72
N GLY A 432 -1.85 38.88 -7.44
CA GLY A 432 -0.69 38.31 -6.77
C GLY A 432 -0.79 36.80 -6.61
N LEU A 433 -1.98 36.29 -6.31
CA LEU A 433 -2.25 34.85 -6.22
C LEU A 433 -2.06 34.16 -7.58
N VAL A 434 -2.54 34.76 -8.67
CA VAL A 434 -2.33 34.24 -10.03
C VAL A 434 -0.83 34.18 -10.36
N MET A 435 -0.08 35.24 -10.08
CA MET A 435 1.37 35.25 -10.38
C MET A 435 2.13 34.20 -9.58
N ARG A 436 1.86 34.06 -8.27
CA ARG A 436 2.45 33.00 -7.44
C ARG A 436 2.12 31.60 -7.97
N ALA A 437 0.88 31.38 -8.42
CA ALA A 437 0.48 30.11 -9.00
C ALA A 437 1.20 29.82 -10.34
N VAL A 438 1.36 30.83 -11.20
CA VAL A 438 2.11 30.71 -12.46
C VAL A 438 3.60 30.47 -12.22
N GLU A 439 4.19 31.01 -11.15
CA GLU A 439 5.58 30.70 -10.77
C GLU A 439 5.77 29.23 -10.38
N VAL A 440 4.78 28.63 -9.71
CA VAL A 440 4.81 27.19 -9.37
C VAL A 440 4.50 26.32 -10.59
N PHE A 441 3.55 26.74 -11.44
CA PHE A 441 3.10 26.02 -12.63
C PHE A 441 3.23 26.87 -13.91
N PRO A 442 4.46 27.02 -14.43
CA PRO A 442 4.72 27.91 -15.57
C PRO A 442 4.28 27.32 -16.92
N SER A 443 3.94 26.03 -16.99
CA SER A 443 3.67 25.31 -18.24
C SER A 443 2.35 25.69 -18.91
N ASP A 444 1.33 26.10 -18.14
CA ASP A 444 0.02 26.54 -18.66
C ASP A 444 -0.60 27.66 -17.81
N PRO A 445 -0.10 28.92 -17.93
CA PRO A 445 -0.62 30.05 -17.17
C PRO A 445 -2.11 30.33 -17.42
N ARG A 446 -2.62 29.95 -18.61
CA ARG A 446 -4.05 30.08 -18.93
C ARG A 446 -4.90 29.15 -18.07
N ARG A 447 -4.46 27.91 -17.85
CA ARG A 447 -5.15 26.96 -16.96
C ARG A 447 -5.21 27.43 -15.52
N VAL A 448 -4.12 28.02 -15.01
CA VAL A 448 -4.11 28.66 -13.68
C VAL A 448 -5.23 29.70 -13.54
N VAL A 449 -5.39 30.55 -14.56
CA VAL A 449 -6.42 31.60 -14.56
C VAL A 449 -7.82 31.01 -14.72
N ARG A 450 -8.01 30.01 -15.59
CA ARG A 450 -9.30 29.29 -15.70
C ARG A 450 -9.71 28.68 -14.37
N GLY A 451 -8.76 28.07 -13.67
CA GLY A 451 -8.96 27.49 -12.34
C GLY A 451 -9.44 28.48 -11.29
N LEU A 452 -8.81 29.66 -11.21
CA LEU A 452 -9.29 30.76 -10.35
C LEU A 452 -10.75 31.10 -10.66
N VAL A 453 -11.07 31.33 -11.93
CA VAL A 453 -12.41 31.77 -12.35
C VAL A 453 -13.45 30.66 -12.14
N ALA A 454 -13.09 29.40 -12.34
CA ALA A 454 -13.95 28.27 -12.04
C ALA A 454 -14.22 28.13 -10.54
N HIS A 455 -13.22 28.44 -9.70
CA HIS A 455 -13.35 28.32 -8.25
C HIS A 455 -14.12 29.47 -7.59
N TYR A 456 -13.79 30.72 -7.94
CA TYR A 456 -14.33 31.91 -7.29
C TYR A 456 -15.32 32.69 -8.17
N GLY A 457 -15.26 32.50 -9.48
CA GLY A 457 -16.05 33.25 -10.45
C GLY A 457 -17.44 32.67 -10.68
N SER A 458 -18.29 33.48 -11.29
CA SER A 458 -19.64 33.09 -11.74
C SER A 458 -19.72 32.88 -13.25
N ARG A 459 -18.80 33.47 -14.02
CA ARG A 459 -18.76 33.32 -15.48
C ARG A 459 -17.35 33.53 -16.02
N ILE A 460 -16.97 32.73 -17.00
CA ILE A 460 -15.73 32.86 -17.77
C ILE A 460 -16.03 33.23 -19.22
N ALA A 461 -15.20 34.11 -19.78
CA ALA A 461 -15.14 34.42 -21.20
C ALA A 461 -13.69 34.33 -21.67
N GLU A 462 -13.43 33.51 -22.69
CA GLU A 462 -12.09 33.24 -23.20
C GLU A 462 -11.93 33.72 -24.64
N GLY A 463 -10.85 34.44 -24.89
CA GLY A 463 -10.35 34.79 -26.21
C GLY A 463 -8.93 34.26 -26.43
N PRO A 464 -8.37 34.44 -27.64
CA PRO A 464 -7.04 33.94 -28.00
C PRO A 464 -5.92 34.45 -27.07
N ASP A 465 -5.99 35.71 -26.70
CA ASP A 465 -4.98 36.47 -25.95
C ASP A 465 -5.53 37.01 -24.62
N VAL A 466 -6.73 36.62 -24.21
CA VAL A 466 -7.36 37.14 -22.99
C VAL A 466 -8.28 36.12 -22.33
N ILE A 467 -8.30 36.11 -21.01
CA ILE A 467 -9.32 35.44 -20.20
C ILE A 467 -9.96 36.47 -19.29
N GLN A 468 -11.29 36.51 -19.27
CA GLN A 468 -12.08 37.38 -18.40
C GLN A 468 -12.95 36.52 -17.49
N GLY A 469 -12.82 36.76 -16.18
CA GLY A 469 -13.68 36.17 -15.15
C GLY A 469 -14.54 37.22 -14.49
N ARG A 470 -15.84 36.95 -14.36
CA ARG A 470 -16.77 37.78 -13.57
C ARG A 470 -17.03 37.11 -12.23
N PHE A 471 -16.98 37.87 -11.15
CA PHE A 471 -17.07 37.38 -9.78
C PHE A 471 -18.38 37.82 -9.11
N PRO A 472 -18.84 37.11 -8.06
CA PRO A 472 -20.13 37.37 -7.40
C PRO A 472 -20.29 38.78 -6.83
N ASP A 473 -19.18 39.45 -6.49
CA ASP A 473 -19.11 40.81 -5.95
C ASP A 473 -19.18 41.91 -7.02
N GLY A 474 -19.39 41.55 -8.29
CA GLY A 474 -19.44 42.49 -9.41
C GLY A 474 -18.06 42.83 -10.00
N HIS A 475 -16.97 42.30 -9.46
CA HIS A 475 -15.66 42.47 -10.05
C HIS A 475 -15.48 41.64 -11.32
N THR A 476 -14.70 42.18 -12.26
CA THR A 476 -14.21 41.47 -13.43
C THR A 476 -12.69 41.47 -13.41
N LEU A 477 -12.09 40.28 -13.41
CA LEU A 477 -10.66 40.08 -13.63
C LEU A 477 -10.42 39.83 -15.12
N THR A 478 -9.53 40.61 -15.72
CA THR A 478 -9.07 40.43 -17.10
C THR A 478 -7.59 40.12 -17.08
N VAL A 479 -7.22 38.95 -17.61
CA VAL A 479 -5.83 38.49 -17.75
C VAL A 479 -5.51 38.42 -19.24
N GLY A 480 -4.56 39.24 -19.68
CA GLY A 480 -4.02 39.21 -21.03
C GLY A 480 -2.83 38.26 -21.13
N PHE A 481 -2.66 37.65 -22.29
CA PHE A 481 -1.59 36.71 -22.60
C PHE A 481 -0.79 37.17 -23.81
N THR A 482 0.51 36.94 -23.77
CA THR A 482 1.40 37.14 -24.91
C THR A 482 1.21 36.02 -25.93
N SER A 483 1.75 36.18 -27.15
CA SER A 483 1.63 35.18 -28.22
C SER A 483 2.29 33.82 -27.87
N ASP A 484 3.26 33.83 -26.96
CA ASP A 484 3.93 32.67 -26.38
C ASP A 484 3.24 32.13 -25.11
N GLY A 485 2.07 32.67 -24.76
CA GLY A 485 1.20 32.14 -23.69
C GLY A 485 1.53 32.60 -22.27
N LEU A 486 2.49 33.51 -22.10
CA LEU A 486 2.82 34.11 -20.80
C LEU A 486 1.78 35.15 -20.40
N VAL A 487 1.68 35.43 -19.09
CA VAL A 487 0.82 36.50 -18.58
C VAL A 487 1.39 37.86 -19.00
N GLY A 488 0.68 38.57 -19.87
CA GLY A 488 1.05 39.90 -20.37
C GLY A 488 0.52 41.05 -19.51
N GLY A 489 -0.53 40.82 -18.73
CA GLY A 489 -1.06 41.80 -17.79
C GLY A 489 -2.32 41.32 -17.08
N ILE A 490 -2.54 41.79 -15.85
CA ILE A 490 -3.72 41.47 -15.05
C ILE A 490 -4.38 42.78 -14.63
N THR A 491 -5.67 42.91 -14.87
CA THR A 491 -6.47 44.07 -14.42
C THR A 491 -7.74 43.60 -13.73
N SER A 492 -8.07 44.23 -12.60
CA SER A 492 -9.34 44.02 -11.90
C SER A 492 -10.15 45.32 -11.96
N LYS A 493 -11.42 45.22 -12.35
CA LYS A 493 -12.35 46.36 -12.41
C LYS A 493 -13.63 45.99 -11.70
N HIS A 494 -14.16 46.91 -10.89
CA HIS A 494 -15.51 46.79 -10.36
C HIS A 494 -16.47 47.35 -11.39
N ASP A 495 -17.43 46.55 -11.86
CA ASP A 495 -18.48 47.02 -12.76
C ASP A 495 -19.82 46.92 -12.01
N PRO A 496 -20.30 48.02 -11.40
CA PRO A 496 -21.55 48.03 -10.66
C PRO A 496 -22.71 47.93 -11.66
N SER A 497 -23.11 46.70 -12.00
CA SER A 497 -24.28 46.43 -12.84
C SER A 497 -25.57 46.59 -12.05
#